data_AF-A0A137RGY4-F1
#
_entry.id   AF-A0A137RGY4-F1
#
_cell.length_a   1.000
_cell.length_b   1.000
_cell.length_c   1.000
_cell.angle_alpha   90.00
_cell.angle_beta   90.00
_cell.angle_gamma   90.00
#
_symmetry.space_group_name_H-M   'P 1'
#
loop_
_entity.id
_entity.type
_entity.pdbx_description
1 polymer ?
#
loop_
_entity_poly.entity_id
_entity_poly.type
_entity_poly.pdbx_seq_one_letter_code
_entity_poly.pdbx_strand_id
1 'polypeptide(L)'
;MKKTKNIVFGILASILLMPVVWGQTYKGEGDNTNGDEKVINADNVTPQILTNLGIISVPNPKNALIEGNSVYVRQIGDFNTTRIITQTNASEINLLQNGNYNDTNLNYIANSAVTDLVQNGNNNRIKDFVNNPNADISLDLIQEGDYLNFERDGVNELTKSIKFRQTEASPTIIVRSFY
;
A
#
# COMPACT_ATOMS: atom_id res chain seq x y z
N MET A 1 38.67 40.24 36.16
CA MET A 1 37.42 40.77 35.56
C MET A 1 37.41 40.81 34.03
N LYS A 2 38.44 41.33 33.32
CA LYS A 2 38.43 41.40 31.84
C LYS A 2 38.37 40.01 31.14
N LYS A 3 39.16 39.02 31.58
CA LYS A 3 39.16 37.68 30.99
C LYS A 3 37.82 36.95 31.16
N THR A 4 37.21 37.06 32.34
CA THR A 4 35.89 36.47 32.63
C THR A 4 34.79 37.09 31.77
N LYS A 5 34.86 38.41 31.54
CA LYS A 5 33.91 39.13 30.67
C LYS A 5 34.01 38.71 29.20
N ASN A 6 35.22 38.46 28.71
CA ASN A 6 35.46 37.99 27.35
C ASN A 6 35.02 36.54 27.14
N ILE A 7 35.17 35.68 28.14
CA ILE A 7 34.67 34.30 28.11
C ILE A 7 33.14 34.29 28.09
N VAL A 8 32.51 35.07 28.97
CA VAL A 8 31.04 35.21 28.99
C VAL A 8 30.52 35.76 27.66
N PHE A 9 31.21 36.74 27.08
CA PHE A 9 30.85 37.30 25.76
C PHE A 9 31.01 36.26 24.63
N GLY A 10 32.07 35.45 24.67
CA GLY A 10 32.28 34.38 23.70
C GLY A 10 31.21 33.27 23.77
N ILE A 11 30.77 32.92 24.99
CA ILE A 11 29.67 31.95 25.18
C ILE A 11 28.33 32.54 24.72
N LEU A 12 28.06 33.82 25.00
CA LEU A 12 26.83 34.47 24.51
C LEU A 12 26.78 34.55 22.98
N ALA A 13 27.93 34.83 22.35
CA ALA A 13 28.05 34.92 20.90
C ALA A 13 27.88 33.54 20.21
N SER A 14 28.29 32.44 20.85
CA SER A 14 28.12 31.10 20.26
C SER A 14 26.67 30.61 20.31
N ILE A 15 25.89 31.00 21.33
CA ILE A 15 24.46 30.68 21.42
C ILE A 15 23.65 31.39 20.33
N LEU A 16 24.07 32.59 19.90
CA LEU A 16 23.42 33.36 18.84
C LEU A 16 23.68 32.82 17.42
N LEU A 17 24.65 31.91 17.24
CA LEU A 17 25.01 31.33 15.94
C LEU A 17 24.44 29.91 15.72
N MET A 18 23.64 29.40 16.65
CA MET A 18 22.99 28.11 16.47
C MET A 18 21.83 28.24 15.46
N PRO A 19 21.80 27.44 14.38
CA PRO A 19 20.65 27.42 13.48
C PRO A 19 19.43 26.92 14.27
N VAL A 20 18.39 27.75 14.32
CA VAL A 20 17.11 27.35 14.89
C VAL A 20 16.51 26.32 13.95
N VAL A 21 16.66 25.04 14.27
CA VAL A 21 15.96 23.97 13.56
C VAL A 21 14.50 24.09 13.94
N TRP A 22 13.69 24.66 13.06
CA TRP A 22 12.24 24.56 13.17
C TRP A 22 11.85 23.11 12.92
N GLY A 23 11.57 22.37 13.98
CA GLY A 23 10.88 21.10 13.85
C GLY A 23 9.54 21.36 13.18
N GLN A 24 9.34 20.84 11.97
CA GLN A 24 8.01 20.81 11.38
C GLN A 24 7.14 19.95 12.29
N THR A 25 6.24 20.58 13.04
CA THR A 25 5.11 19.85 13.62
C THR A 25 4.22 19.42 12.45
N TYR A 26 3.87 18.14 12.42
CA TYR A 26 2.88 17.58 11.51
C TYR A 26 1.63 18.45 11.59
N LYS A 27 1.41 19.29 10.57
CA LYS A 27 0.13 19.96 10.40
C LYS A 27 -0.84 18.85 9.99
N GLY A 28 -1.87 18.64 10.81
CA GLY A 28 -2.96 17.75 10.49
C GLY A 28 -3.43 18.01 9.06
N GLU A 29 -3.60 16.89 8.35
CA GLU A 29 -4.14 16.72 7.00
C GLU A 29 -5.06 17.88 6.59
N GLY A 30 -4.44 18.89 5.97
CA GLY A 30 -5.12 19.89 5.17
C GLY A 30 -4.70 19.63 3.75
N ASP A 31 -5.63 19.10 2.96
CA ASP A 31 -5.60 18.90 1.51
C ASP A 31 -4.29 19.34 0.83
N ASN A 32 -3.34 18.41 0.73
CA ASN A 32 -2.18 18.53 -0.15
C ASN A 32 -2.67 18.33 -1.60
N THR A 33 -3.27 19.37 -2.16
CA THR A 33 -3.64 19.44 -3.58
C THR A 33 -2.40 19.74 -4.42
N ASN A 34 -1.59 18.73 -4.68
CA ASN A 34 -0.60 18.72 -5.78
C ASN A 34 -0.60 17.37 -6.51
N GLY A 35 -1.81 16.86 -6.72
CA GLY A 35 -2.21 15.70 -7.48
C GLY A 35 -3.71 15.60 -7.22
N ASP A 36 -4.54 15.66 -8.27
CA ASP A 36 -6.00 15.70 -8.11
C ASP A 36 -6.48 14.39 -7.44
N GLU A 37 -6.54 14.38 -6.10
CA GLU A 37 -7.03 13.24 -5.34
C GLU A 37 -8.51 13.08 -5.64
N LYS A 38 -8.85 12.06 -6.44
CA LYS A 38 -10.24 11.74 -6.76
C LYS A 38 -10.81 10.84 -5.67
N VAL A 39 -11.33 11.47 -4.61
CA VAL A 39 -12.06 10.75 -3.55
C VAL A 39 -13.48 10.41 -4.04
N ILE A 40 -13.84 9.12 -3.95
CA ILE A 40 -15.21 8.64 -4.22
C ILE A 40 -15.77 8.11 -2.90
N ASN A 41 -16.74 8.81 -2.32
CA ASN A 41 -17.37 8.43 -1.06
C ASN A 41 -18.23 7.16 -1.19
N ALA A 42 -18.20 6.33 -0.14
CA ALA A 42 -18.80 4.98 -0.08
C ALA A 42 -20.28 4.91 -0.51
N ASP A 43 -21.09 5.93 -0.17
CA ASP A 43 -22.53 5.97 -0.54
C ASP A 43 -22.78 5.95 -2.06
N ASN A 44 -21.76 6.29 -2.85
CA ASN A 44 -21.83 6.33 -4.30
C ASN A 44 -21.04 5.20 -4.95
N VAL A 45 -20.34 4.34 -4.21
CA VAL A 45 -19.53 3.28 -4.84
C VAL A 45 -20.42 2.13 -5.27
N THR A 46 -20.64 2.02 -6.57
CA THR A 46 -21.30 0.86 -7.20
C THR A 46 -20.27 0.02 -7.96
N PRO A 47 -20.56 -1.26 -8.24
CA PRO A 47 -19.72 -2.07 -9.14
C PRO A 47 -19.48 -1.39 -10.50
N GLN A 48 -20.45 -0.60 -10.98
CA GLN A 48 -20.35 0.14 -12.22
C GLN A 48 -19.27 1.24 -12.16
N ILE A 49 -19.16 1.94 -11.03
CA ILE A 49 -18.12 2.95 -10.82
C ILE A 49 -16.74 2.31 -10.74
N LEU A 50 -16.60 1.18 -10.05
CA LEU A 50 -15.34 0.42 -10.05
C LEU A 50 -14.95 0.00 -11.47
N THR A 51 -15.91 -0.48 -12.25
CA THR A 51 -15.70 -0.88 -13.65
C THR A 51 -15.23 0.30 -14.51
N ASN A 52 -15.81 1.50 -14.31
CA ASN A 52 -15.38 2.71 -15.01
C ASN A 52 -13.96 3.17 -14.64
N LEU A 53 -13.44 2.73 -13.49
CA LEU A 53 -12.05 2.92 -13.08
C LEU A 53 -11.13 1.78 -13.53
N GLY A 54 -11.65 0.80 -14.29
CA GLY A 54 -10.92 -0.39 -14.70
C GLY A 54 -10.74 -1.44 -13.60
N ILE A 55 -11.49 -1.31 -12.49
CA ILE A 55 -11.50 -2.26 -11.38
C ILE A 55 -12.70 -3.18 -11.51
N ILE A 56 -12.43 -4.46 -11.76
CA ILE A 56 -13.46 -5.49 -11.85
C ILE A 56 -13.68 -6.05 -10.45
N SER A 57 -14.90 -5.93 -9.94
CA SER A 57 -15.30 -6.52 -8.66
C SER A 57 -16.29 -7.64 -8.87
N VAL A 58 -15.77 -8.85 -9.04
CA VAL A 58 -16.55 -10.08 -9.23
C VAL A 58 -15.89 -11.18 -8.39
N PRO A 59 -16.65 -12.03 -7.69
CA PRO A 59 -16.10 -13.15 -6.94
C PRO A 59 -15.19 -14.02 -7.80
N ASN A 60 -14.01 -14.36 -7.29
CA ASN A 60 -13.08 -15.22 -8.00
C ASN A 60 -13.48 -16.70 -7.78
N PRO A 61 -13.85 -17.45 -8.83
CA PRO A 61 -14.29 -18.83 -8.70
C PRO A 61 -13.23 -19.76 -8.11
N LYS A 62 -11.93 -19.41 -8.20
CA LYS A 62 -10.84 -20.18 -7.58
C LYS A 62 -11.01 -20.31 -6.07
N ASN A 63 -11.61 -19.33 -5.38
CA ASN A 63 -11.82 -19.41 -3.93
C ASN A 63 -12.59 -20.65 -3.49
N ALA A 64 -13.50 -21.16 -4.34
CA ALA A 64 -14.27 -22.39 -4.07
C ALA A 64 -13.55 -23.69 -4.47
N LEU A 65 -12.40 -23.59 -5.15
CA LEU A 65 -11.68 -24.73 -5.72
C LEU A 65 -10.35 -25.00 -5.03
N ILE A 66 -9.77 -24.02 -4.35
CA ILE A 66 -8.48 -24.16 -3.67
C ILE A 66 -8.62 -24.97 -2.38
N GLU A 67 -7.64 -25.82 -2.13
CA GLU A 67 -7.52 -26.62 -0.92
C GLU A 67 -6.14 -26.42 -0.30
N GLY A 68 -6.10 -26.22 1.02
CA GLY A 68 -4.86 -25.93 1.75
C GLY A 68 -4.28 -24.55 1.43
N ASN A 69 -3.06 -24.31 1.90
CA ASN A 69 -2.40 -23.00 1.79
C ASN A 69 -1.12 -23.13 0.96
N SER A 70 -0.96 -22.27 -0.04
CA SER A 70 0.19 -22.23 -0.93
C SER A 70 0.63 -20.79 -1.21
N VAL A 71 1.96 -20.60 -1.22
CA VAL A 71 2.60 -19.31 -1.51
C VAL A 71 3.73 -19.54 -2.50
N TYR A 72 3.66 -18.87 -3.64
CA TYR A 72 4.70 -18.86 -4.66
C TYR A 72 5.23 -17.44 -4.85
N VAL A 73 6.52 -17.25 -4.64
CA VAL A 73 7.19 -15.95 -4.79
C VAL A 73 8.33 -16.10 -5.77
N ARG A 74 8.35 -15.23 -6.79
CA ARG A 74 9.46 -15.11 -7.74
C ARG A 74 9.91 -13.65 -7.80
N GLN A 75 11.16 -13.42 -7.43
CA GLN A 75 11.79 -12.10 -7.42
C GLN A 75 12.93 -12.08 -8.44
N ILE A 76 12.89 -11.13 -9.36
CA ILE A 76 13.88 -10.92 -10.42
C ILE A 76 14.35 -9.47 -10.30
N GLY A 77 15.65 -9.28 -10.05
CA GLY A 77 16.26 -7.97 -9.77
C GLY A 77 16.73 -7.84 -8.32
N ASP A 78 17.17 -6.65 -7.95
CA ASP A 78 17.85 -6.37 -6.68
C ASP A 78 16.90 -5.72 -5.67
N PHE A 79 17.10 -6.05 -4.39
CA PHE A 79 16.41 -5.41 -3.25
C PHE A 79 14.88 -5.47 -3.26
N ASN A 80 14.30 -6.45 -3.94
CA ASN A 80 12.87 -6.74 -3.80
C ASN A 80 12.58 -7.32 -2.40
N THR A 81 11.54 -6.83 -1.74
CA THR A 81 11.10 -7.28 -0.42
C THR A 81 9.69 -7.87 -0.48
N THR A 82 9.46 -8.90 0.32
CA THR A 82 8.17 -9.56 0.42
C THR A 82 7.92 -10.02 1.85
N ARG A 83 6.73 -9.71 2.37
CA ARG A 83 6.21 -10.24 3.64
C ARG A 83 4.78 -10.71 3.39
N ILE A 84 4.54 -12.00 3.56
CA ILE A 84 3.21 -12.61 3.39
C ILE A 84 2.87 -13.35 4.67
N ILE A 85 1.78 -12.94 5.31
CA ILE A 85 1.21 -13.60 6.47
C ILE A 85 -0.23 -13.95 6.14
N THR A 86 -0.58 -15.22 6.29
CA THR A 86 -1.95 -15.69 6.05
C THR A 86 -2.40 -16.60 7.19
N GLN A 87 -3.61 -16.32 7.68
CA GLN A 87 -4.39 -17.15 8.57
C GLN A 87 -5.71 -17.42 7.85
N THR A 88 -5.70 -18.45 7.01
CA THR A 88 -6.78 -18.85 6.12
C THR A 88 -7.03 -20.35 6.17
N ASN A 89 -8.27 -20.77 5.90
CA ASN A 89 -8.59 -22.18 5.71
C ASN A 89 -7.99 -22.70 4.39
N ALA A 90 -8.03 -21.88 3.33
CA ALA A 90 -7.35 -22.14 2.07
C ALA A 90 -6.74 -20.87 1.45
N SER A 91 -5.58 -20.97 0.82
CA SER A 91 -4.96 -19.87 0.10
C SER A 91 -4.10 -20.31 -1.08
N GLU A 92 -4.13 -19.51 -2.14
CA GLU A 92 -3.22 -19.57 -3.28
C GLU A 92 -2.71 -18.15 -3.52
N ILE A 93 -1.46 -17.90 -3.14
CA ILE A 93 -0.83 -16.58 -3.25
C ILE A 93 0.36 -16.66 -4.20
N ASN A 94 0.25 -16.02 -5.35
CA ASN A 94 1.29 -15.94 -6.36
C ASN A 94 1.80 -14.49 -6.45
N LEU A 95 3.10 -14.30 -6.31
CA LEU A 95 3.76 -13.01 -6.44
C LEU A 95 4.94 -13.10 -7.41
N LEU A 96 4.92 -12.25 -8.44
CA LEU A 96 6.03 -12.01 -9.34
C LEU A 96 6.50 -10.56 -9.19
N GLN A 97 7.75 -10.37 -8.75
CA GLN A 97 8.42 -9.08 -8.75
C GLN A 97 9.52 -9.09 -9.82
N ASN A 98 9.44 -8.15 -10.76
CA ASN A 98 10.34 -8.03 -11.89
C ASN A 98 10.85 -6.57 -12.00
N GLY A 99 12.06 -6.35 -11.50
CA GLY A 99 12.70 -5.05 -11.36
C GLY A 99 13.36 -4.91 -9.98
N ASN A 100 13.70 -3.69 -9.58
CA ASN A 100 14.43 -3.44 -8.34
C ASN A 100 13.58 -2.72 -7.30
N TYR A 101 13.87 -2.94 -6.02
CA TYR A 101 13.24 -2.23 -4.90
C TYR A 101 11.70 -2.34 -4.84
N ASN A 102 11.11 -3.42 -5.37
CA ASN A 102 9.68 -3.65 -5.22
C ASN A 102 9.36 -4.22 -3.84
N ASP A 103 8.28 -3.74 -3.21
CA ASP A 103 7.84 -4.14 -1.88
C ASP A 103 6.43 -4.71 -1.91
N THR A 104 6.23 -5.89 -1.34
CA THR A 104 4.89 -6.48 -1.15
C THR A 104 4.69 -6.90 0.30
N ASN A 105 3.62 -6.41 0.93
CA ASN A 105 3.23 -6.78 2.29
C ASN A 105 1.76 -7.20 2.34
N LEU A 106 1.54 -8.51 2.50
CA LEU A 106 0.21 -9.11 2.61
C LEU A 106 0.00 -9.62 4.02
N ASN A 107 -1.15 -9.29 4.61
CA ASN A 107 -1.57 -9.81 5.91
C ASN A 107 -3.05 -10.14 5.87
N TYR A 108 -3.35 -11.44 5.80
CA TYR A 108 -4.69 -11.95 5.61
C TYR A 108 -5.14 -12.77 6.82
N ILE A 109 -6.27 -12.37 7.39
CA ILE A 109 -7.09 -13.20 8.27
C ILE A 109 -8.43 -13.32 7.54
N ALA A 110 -8.66 -14.45 6.88
CA ALA A 110 -9.79 -14.66 5.97
C ALA A 110 -10.23 -16.13 5.91
N ASN A 111 -11.38 -16.43 5.29
CA ASN A 111 -11.78 -17.82 5.07
C ASN A 111 -10.91 -18.43 3.97
N SER A 112 -10.90 -17.79 2.79
CA SER A 112 -10.04 -18.15 1.67
C SER A 112 -9.38 -16.93 1.03
N ALA A 113 -8.18 -17.10 0.47
CA ALA A 113 -7.46 -16.03 -0.21
C ALA A 113 -6.84 -16.50 -1.54
N VAL A 114 -7.26 -15.90 -2.65
CA VAL A 114 -6.65 -16.12 -3.98
C VAL A 114 -6.01 -14.82 -4.45
N THR A 115 -4.70 -14.81 -4.57
CA THR A 115 -3.94 -13.58 -4.87
C THR A 115 -2.97 -13.84 -6.00
N ASP A 116 -3.07 -13.07 -7.08
CA ASP A 116 -2.18 -13.12 -8.24
C ASP A 116 -1.60 -11.70 -8.44
N LEU A 117 -0.33 -11.51 -8.08
CA LEU A 117 0.33 -10.20 -8.06
C LEU A 117 1.52 -10.17 -9.00
N VAL A 118 1.60 -9.13 -9.81
CA VAL A 118 2.74 -8.86 -10.70
C VAL A 118 3.18 -7.41 -10.51
N GLN A 119 4.47 -7.21 -10.22
CA GLN A 119 5.12 -5.90 -10.20
C GLN A 119 6.17 -5.86 -11.30
N ASN A 120 5.89 -5.16 -12.40
CA ASN A 120 6.81 -4.93 -13.51
C ASN A 120 7.32 -3.49 -13.47
N GLY A 121 8.56 -3.30 -13.04
CA GLY A 121 9.20 -2.00 -12.85
C GLY A 121 9.91 -1.90 -11.50
N ASN A 122 10.26 -0.68 -11.10
CA ASN A 122 11.05 -0.39 -9.91
C ASN A 122 10.26 0.41 -8.88
N ASN A 123 10.58 0.20 -7.60
CA ASN A 123 9.98 0.95 -6.49
C ASN A 123 8.45 0.83 -6.43
N ASN A 124 7.89 -0.27 -6.93
CA ASN A 124 6.46 -0.53 -6.81
C ASN A 124 6.14 -1.12 -5.44
N ARG A 125 4.95 -0.80 -4.92
CA ARG A 125 4.49 -1.21 -3.60
C ARG A 125 3.09 -1.77 -3.64
N ILE A 126 2.92 -2.91 -2.96
CA ILE A 126 1.62 -3.52 -2.69
C ILE A 126 1.50 -3.71 -1.18
N LYS A 127 0.45 -3.14 -0.60
CA LYS A 127 -0.02 -3.50 0.74
C LYS A 127 -1.44 -3.98 0.67
N ASP A 128 -1.70 -5.09 1.34
CA ASP A 128 -3.05 -5.62 1.46
C ASP A 128 -3.26 -6.20 2.85
N PHE A 129 -4.13 -5.56 3.62
CA PHE A 129 -4.48 -5.94 4.96
C PHE A 129 -5.96 -6.32 5.02
N VAL A 130 -6.23 -7.58 5.32
CA VAL A 130 -7.58 -8.10 5.49
C VAL A 130 -7.71 -8.74 6.86
N ASN A 131 -8.74 -8.33 7.60
CA ASN A 131 -9.13 -8.93 8.86
C ASN A 131 -10.63 -9.25 8.88
N ASN A 132 -11.02 -10.28 8.15
CA ASN A 132 -12.38 -10.82 8.14
C ASN A 132 -12.35 -12.34 7.94
N PRO A 133 -12.37 -13.14 9.02
CA PRO A 133 -12.27 -14.59 8.97
C PRO A 133 -13.33 -15.30 8.12
N ASN A 134 -14.44 -14.63 7.79
CA ASN A 134 -15.54 -15.21 7.02
C ASN A 134 -15.51 -14.82 5.54
N ALA A 135 -14.60 -13.93 5.13
CA ALA A 135 -14.53 -13.47 3.75
C ALA A 135 -13.74 -14.43 2.87
N ASP A 136 -14.25 -14.67 1.67
CA ASP A 136 -13.50 -15.22 0.55
C ASP A 136 -12.95 -14.04 -0.25
N ILE A 137 -11.63 -13.81 -0.16
CA ILE A 137 -10.99 -12.66 -0.77
C ILE A 137 -10.20 -13.04 -2.01
N SER A 138 -10.10 -12.10 -2.93
CA SER A 138 -9.15 -12.17 -4.03
C SER A 138 -8.59 -10.81 -4.42
N LEU A 139 -7.35 -10.85 -4.91
CA LEU A 139 -6.67 -9.71 -5.52
C LEU A 139 -5.90 -10.18 -6.74
N ASP A 140 -6.28 -9.71 -7.92
CA ASP A 140 -5.52 -9.88 -9.17
C ASP A 140 -5.03 -8.50 -9.62
N LEU A 141 -3.74 -8.25 -9.39
CA LEU A 141 -3.13 -6.93 -9.58
C LEU A 141 -1.86 -7.06 -10.42
N ILE A 142 -1.84 -6.30 -11.51
CA ILE A 142 -0.64 -6.08 -12.33
C ILE A 142 -0.26 -4.61 -12.24
N GLN A 143 0.94 -4.32 -11.73
CA GLN A 143 1.57 -3.00 -11.74
C GLN A 143 2.55 -2.93 -12.92
N GLU A 144 2.37 -1.97 -13.84
CA GLU A 144 3.22 -1.72 -15.00
C GLU A 144 3.78 -0.29 -14.97
N GLY A 145 5.07 -0.15 -14.64
CA GLY A 145 5.75 1.15 -14.50
C GLY A 145 6.53 1.26 -13.20
N ASP A 146 7.03 2.45 -12.90
CA ASP A 146 7.81 2.70 -11.69
C ASP A 146 6.99 3.50 -10.65
N TYR A 147 7.35 3.36 -9.36
CA TYR A 147 6.78 4.14 -8.25
C TYR A 147 5.26 3.99 -8.05
N LEU A 148 4.69 2.83 -8.42
CA LEU A 148 3.27 2.54 -8.24
C LEU A 148 2.99 2.06 -6.82
N ASN A 149 1.93 2.57 -6.21
CA ASN A 149 1.49 2.19 -4.87
C ASN A 149 0.04 1.69 -4.91
N PHE A 150 -0.16 0.50 -4.37
CA PHE A 150 -1.49 -0.02 -4.05
C PHE A 150 -1.58 -0.32 -2.57
N GLU A 151 -2.67 0.14 -1.94
CA GLU A 151 -2.99 -0.14 -0.55
C GLU A 151 -4.46 -0.54 -0.42
N ARG A 152 -4.72 -1.72 0.13
CA ARG A 152 -6.06 -2.14 0.56
C ARG A 152 -6.10 -2.38 2.06
N ASP A 153 -7.03 -1.70 2.72
CA ASP A 153 -7.33 -1.87 4.14
C ASP A 153 -8.78 -2.33 4.30
N GLY A 154 -8.94 -3.59 4.71
CA GLY A 154 -10.24 -4.22 4.88
C GLY A 154 -10.92 -4.59 3.55
N VAL A 155 -12.06 -5.25 3.67
CA VAL A 155 -12.88 -5.70 2.53
C VAL A 155 -14.36 -5.60 2.87
N ASN A 156 -15.21 -5.49 1.85
CA ASN A 156 -16.66 -5.68 1.95
C ASN A 156 -17.17 -6.43 0.70
N GLU A 157 -18.48 -6.53 0.53
CA GLU A 157 -19.07 -7.22 -0.62
C GLU A 157 -18.63 -6.66 -1.99
N LEU A 158 -18.26 -5.39 -2.06
CA LEU A 158 -17.80 -4.73 -3.28
C LEU A 158 -16.28 -4.81 -3.49
N THR A 159 -15.49 -5.14 -2.48
CA THR A 159 -14.01 -5.05 -2.56
C THR A 159 -13.29 -6.31 -2.13
N LYS A 160 -14.01 -7.32 -1.65
CA LYS A 160 -13.44 -8.63 -1.28
C LYS A 160 -12.75 -9.32 -2.45
N SER A 161 -13.25 -9.13 -3.67
CA SER A 161 -12.64 -9.65 -4.89
C SER A 161 -12.47 -8.52 -5.90
N ILE A 162 -11.23 -8.10 -6.15
CA ILE A 162 -10.93 -7.07 -7.15
C ILE A 162 -9.83 -7.51 -8.11
N LYS A 163 -9.97 -7.06 -9.36
CA LYS A 163 -8.99 -7.29 -10.44
C LYS A 163 -8.77 -6.02 -11.23
N PHE A 164 -7.52 -5.63 -11.42
CA PHE A 164 -7.17 -4.46 -12.24
C PHE A 164 -5.68 -4.43 -12.63
N ARG A 165 -5.36 -3.56 -13.60
CA ARG A 165 -3.99 -3.24 -13.99
C ARG A 165 -3.72 -1.78 -13.66
N GLN A 166 -2.72 -1.53 -12.84
CA GLN A 166 -2.24 -0.21 -12.47
C GLN A 166 -1.08 0.19 -13.38
N THR A 167 -1.07 1.46 -13.80
CA THR A 167 0.00 2.05 -14.61
C THR A 167 0.37 3.42 -14.03
N GLU A 168 1.40 4.06 -14.57
CA GLU A 168 1.84 5.40 -14.15
C GLU A 168 0.77 6.50 -14.29
N ALA A 169 -0.30 6.26 -15.05
CA ALA A 169 -1.45 7.15 -15.12
C ALA A 169 -2.29 7.17 -13.82
N SER A 170 -2.08 6.20 -12.93
CA SER A 170 -2.73 6.11 -11.62
C SER A 170 -1.70 5.60 -10.61
N PRO A 171 -0.71 6.45 -10.25
CA PRO A 171 0.46 6.02 -9.49
C PRO A 171 0.10 5.52 -8.09
N THR A 172 -1.01 5.99 -7.52
CA THR A 172 -1.49 5.56 -6.20
C THR A 172 -2.95 5.16 -6.25
N ILE A 173 -3.28 3.96 -5.77
CA ILE A 173 -4.66 3.49 -5.56
C ILE A 173 -4.78 3.03 -4.12
N ILE A 174 -5.76 3.57 -3.40
CA ILE A 174 -6.04 3.23 -2.01
C ILE A 174 -7.50 2.78 -1.92
N VAL A 175 -7.73 1.58 -1.39
CA VAL A 175 -9.05 1.00 -1.16
C VAL A 175 -9.24 0.80 0.33
N ARG A 176 -10.13 1.59 0.92
CA ARG A 176 -10.49 1.45 2.34
C ARG A 176 -11.91 0.94 2.44
N SER A 177 -12.08 -0.24 3.03
CA SER A 177 -13.37 -0.88 3.21
C SER A 177 -13.58 -1.15 4.70
N PHE A 178 -14.43 -0.34 5.30
CA PHE A 178 -14.83 -0.46 6.70
C PHE A 178 -16.22 -1.09 6.77
N TYR A 179 -16.47 -1.80 7.88
CA TYR A 179 -17.78 -2.34 8.23
C TYR A 179 -18.62 -1.30 8.96
#